data_AF-A0A961T8T3-F1
#
_entry.id   AF-A0A961T8T3-F1
#
_cell.length_a   1.000
_cell.length_b   1.000
_cell.length_c   1.000
_cell.angle_alpha   90.00
_cell.angle_beta   90.00
_cell.angle_gamma   90.00
#
_symmetry.space_group_name_H-M   'P 1'
#
loop_
_entity.id
_entity.type
_entity.pdbx_description
1 polymer ?
#
loop_
_entity_poly.entity_id
_entity_poly.type
_entity_poly.pdbx_seq_one_letter_code
_entity_poly.pdbx_strand_id
1 'polypeptide(L)'
;ANTPFGGSFSQPGMLISASRVEIRPLTPANIKLLKSFDPESLCVTLLEDGVSMLATDFRQDGNGMTVFLLLEKAMAPSRIGYFAKTAIDVETYRTLALLGLPLAQSLSARLASFEAE
;
A
#
# COMPACT_ATOMS: atom_id res chain seq x y z
N ALA A 1 15.76 -8.03 15.94
CA ALA A 1 14.48 -8.15 15.24
C ALA A 1 14.51 -9.46 14.44
N ASN A 2 13.51 -10.35 14.61
CA ASN A 2 13.40 -11.58 13.82
C ASN A 2 12.89 -11.23 12.41
N THR A 3 13.78 -10.69 11.58
CA THR A 3 13.54 -10.55 10.14
C THR A 3 14.23 -11.71 9.42
N PRO A 4 13.71 -12.18 8.28
CA PRO A 4 14.37 -13.21 7.47
C PRO A 4 15.75 -12.77 6.93
N PHE A 5 16.10 -11.49 7.10
CA PHE A 5 17.36 -10.90 6.66
C PHE A 5 18.39 -10.72 7.79
N GLY A 6 18.04 -11.07 9.04
CA GLY A 6 18.89 -10.86 10.20
C GLY A 6 19.08 -9.37 10.57
N GLY A 7 19.93 -9.11 11.57
CA GLY A 7 20.19 -7.74 12.06
C GLY A 7 21.17 -6.92 11.21
N SER A 8 21.76 -7.52 10.17
CA SER A 8 22.87 -6.96 9.40
C SER A 8 22.57 -6.73 7.93
N PHE A 9 21.31 -6.89 7.50
CA PHE A 9 20.96 -6.64 6.11
C PHE A 9 20.95 -5.15 5.80
N SER A 10 21.91 -4.72 4.99
CA SER A 10 21.91 -3.42 4.33
C SER A 10 21.50 -3.64 2.89
N GLN A 11 20.27 -3.25 2.54
CA GLN A 11 19.84 -3.27 1.15
C GLN A 11 20.76 -2.38 0.28
N PRO A 12 21.21 -2.85 -0.88
CA PRO A 12 21.95 -2.00 -1.81
C PRO A 12 21.00 -0.97 -2.43
N GLY A 13 21.41 0.30 -2.45
CA GLY A 13 20.62 1.40 -3.01
C GLY A 13 19.61 2.02 -2.04
N MET A 14 18.80 2.96 -2.54
CA MET A 14 17.77 3.64 -1.76
C MET A 14 16.50 2.79 -1.65
N LEU A 15 15.86 2.81 -0.48
CA LEU A 15 14.52 2.23 -0.30
C LEU A 15 13.52 3.00 -1.16
N ILE A 16 12.87 2.32 -2.10
CA ILE A 16 11.86 2.92 -2.98
C ILE A 16 10.47 2.78 -2.36
N SER A 17 10.09 1.58 -1.90
CA SER A 17 8.77 1.29 -1.33
C SER A 17 8.87 0.27 -0.21
N ALA A 18 8.02 0.41 0.80
CA ALA A 18 7.85 -0.53 1.89
C ALA A 18 6.37 -0.72 2.19
N SER A 19 5.92 -1.98 2.25
CA SER A 19 4.51 -2.31 2.49
C SER A 19 4.40 -3.39 3.57
N ARG A 20 3.41 -3.23 4.46
CA ARG A 20 3.01 -4.26 5.41
C ARG A 20 1.65 -4.81 5.01
N VAL A 21 1.59 -6.11 4.70
CA VAL A 21 0.34 -6.81 4.45
C VAL A 21 -0.04 -7.59 5.71
N GLU A 22 -1.11 -7.17 6.37
CA GLU A 22 -1.69 -7.89 7.50
C GLU A 22 -2.83 -8.77 7.01
N ILE A 23 -2.69 -10.08 7.23
CA ILE A 23 -3.70 -11.07 6.86
C ILE A 23 -4.40 -11.51 8.14
N ARG A 24 -5.71 -11.34 8.21
CA ARG A 24 -6.53 -11.68 9.38
C ARG A 24 -7.81 -12.40 8.95
N PRO A 25 -8.38 -13.26 9.80
CA PRO A 25 -9.71 -13.79 9.55
C PRO A 25 -10.76 -12.68 9.50
N LEU A 26 -11.74 -12.77 8.61
CA LEU A 26 -12.88 -11.86 8.55
C LEU A 26 -13.80 -12.12 9.74
N THR A 27 -13.71 -11.27 10.75
CA THR A 27 -14.55 -11.30 11.95
C THR A 27 -15.03 -9.88 12.29
N PRO A 28 -16.16 -9.73 13.01
CA PRO A 28 -16.62 -8.42 13.47
C PRO A 28 -15.57 -7.64 14.28
N ALA A 29 -14.68 -8.33 14.99
CA ALA A 29 -13.59 -7.70 15.73
C ALA A 29 -12.52 -7.15 14.78
N ASN A 30 -12.09 -7.93 13.79
CA ASN A 30 -11.06 -7.49 12.84
C ASN A 30 -11.55 -6.42 11.87
N ILE A 31 -12.85 -6.39 11.53
CA ILE A 31 -13.44 -5.29 10.75
C ILE A 31 -13.24 -3.93 11.44
N LYS A 32 -13.22 -3.88 12.78
CA LYS A 32 -12.97 -2.63 13.52
C LYS A 32 -11.57 -2.06 13.30
N LEU A 33 -10.61 -2.88 12.83
CA LEU A 33 -9.27 -2.40 12.46
C LEU A 33 -9.33 -1.40 11.31
N LEU A 34 -10.40 -1.38 10.50
CA LEU A 34 -10.57 -0.35 9.46
C LEU A 34 -10.56 1.07 10.03
N LYS A 35 -10.88 1.25 11.32
CA LYS A 35 -10.85 2.56 12.00
C LYS A 35 -9.44 3.13 12.20
N SER A 36 -8.38 2.33 12.01
CA SER A 36 -7.01 2.85 12.10
C SER A 36 -6.54 3.51 10.81
N PHE A 37 -7.28 3.36 9.72
CA PHE A 37 -6.99 4.01 8.45
C PHE A 37 -7.63 5.40 8.40
N ASP A 38 -7.03 6.29 7.60
CA ASP A 38 -7.57 7.61 7.32
C ASP A 38 -8.88 7.47 6.52
N PRO A 39 -10.02 7.98 7.03
CA PRO A 39 -11.31 7.83 6.37
C PRO A 39 -11.42 8.59 5.05
N GLU A 40 -10.62 9.63 4.82
CA GLU A 40 -10.66 10.42 3.57
C GLU A 40 -9.99 9.68 2.41
N SER A 41 -8.99 8.85 2.69
CA SER A 41 -8.28 8.07 1.68
C SER A 41 -8.52 6.55 1.76
N LEU A 42 -9.38 6.10 2.67
CA LEU A 42 -9.70 4.69 2.84
C LEU A 42 -10.28 4.08 1.55
N CYS A 43 -9.57 3.10 1.03
CA CYS A 43 -9.97 2.26 -0.08
C CYS A 43 -10.30 0.86 0.44
N VAL A 44 -11.47 0.33 0.08
CA VAL A 44 -11.87 -1.05 0.40
C VAL A 44 -12.35 -1.75 -0.86
N THR A 45 -11.79 -2.92 -1.14
CA THR A 45 -12.20 -3.78 -2.25
C THR A 45 -12.69 -5.11 -1.70
N LEU A 46 -13.89 -5.50 -2.11
CA LEU A 46 -14.46 -6.82 -1.82
C LEU A 46 -13.85 -7.87 -2.75
N LEU A 47 -13.54 -9.04 -2.20
CA LEU A 47 -12.88 -10.16 -2.85
C LEU A 47 -13.73 -11.42 -2.68
N GLU A 48 -13.53 -12.42 -3.54
CA GLU A 48 -14.24 -13.71 -3.49
C GLU A 48 -15.76 -13.52 -3.32
N ASP A 49 -16.40 -12.82 -4.27
CA ASP A 49 -17.85 -12.55 -4.22
C ASP A 49 -18.34 -11.87 -2.93
N GLY A 50 -17.47 -11.09 -2.28
CA GLY A 50 -17.80 -10.31 -1.08
C GLY A 50 -17.59 -11.06 0.24
N VAL A 51 -17.03 -12.26 0.24
CA VAL A 51 -16.71 -12.97 1.49
C VAL A 51 -15.37 -12.60 2.09
N SER A 52 -14.56 -11.80 1.40
CA SER A 52 -13.27 -11.28 1.88
C SER A 52 -13.11 -9.82 1.46
N MET A 53 -12.16 -9.09 2.05
CA MET A 53 -11.86 -7.71 1.65
C MET A 53 -10.39 -7.36 1.82
N LEU A 54 -9.91 -6.49 0.94
CA LEU A 54 -8.61 -5.83 1.04
C LEU A 54 -8.84 -4.34 1.28
N ALA A 55 -8.15 -3.77 2.27
CA ALA A 55 -8.24 -2.36 2.61
C ALA A 55 -6.87 -1.70 2.74
N THR A 56 -6.77 -0.43 2.37
CA THR A 56 -5.62 0.45 2.59
C THR A 56 -6.06 1.90 2.48
N ASP A 57 -5.33 2.84 3.06
CA ASP A 57 -5.48 4.27 2.81
C ASP A 57 -4.30 4.87 2.02
N PHE A 58 -3.37 4.01 1.55
CA PHE A 58 -2.11 4.36 0.89
C PHE A 58 -1.19 5.30 1.69
N ARG A 59 -1.37 5.38 3.02
CA ARG A 59 -0.52 6.14 3.93
C ARG A 59 0.50 5.23 4.60
N GLN A 60 1.66 5.80 4.90
CA GLN A 60 2.68 5.12 5.68
C GLN A 60 2.34 5.19 7.17
N ASP A 61 2.57 4.09 7.89
CA ASP A 61 2.51 4.05 9.34
C ASP A 61 3.74 4.70 9.99
N GLY A 62 3.81 4.69 11.33
CA GLY A 62 4.95 5.22 12.07
C GLY A 62 6.30 4.54 11.79
N ASN A 63 6.30 3.41 11.07
CA ASN A 63 7.51 2.72 10.63
C ASN A 63 7.85 3.01 9.15
N GLY A 64 7.11 3.89 8.48
CA GLY A 64 7.31 4.21 7.07
C GLY A 64 6.75 3.16 6.11
N MET A 65 5.88 2.25 6.57
CA MET A 65 5.30 1.20 5.73
C MET A 65 3.86 1.53 5.33
N THR A 66 3.53 1.40 4.05
CA THR A 66 2.14 1.46 3.59
C THR A 66 1.41 0.19 4.05
N VAL A 67 0.31 0.35 4.79
CA VAL A 67 -0.40 -0.77 5.41
C VAL A 67 -1.54 -1.25 4.51
N PHE A 68 -1.60 -2.56 4.30
CA PHE A 68 -2.71 -3.26 3.67
C PHE A 68 -3.29 -4.26 4.66
N LEU A 69 -4.61 -4.27 4.81
CA LEU A 69 -5.34 -5.23 5.63
C LEU A 69 -6.16 -6.14 4.73
N LEU A 70 -5.78 -7.42 4.66
CA LEU A 70 -6.56 -8.47 4.02
C LEU A 70 -7.37 -9.21 5.10
N LEU A 71 -8.68 -8.99 5.10
CA LEU A 71 -9.62 -9.77 5.90
C LEU A 71 -10.18 -10.91 5.04
N GLU A 72 -9.80 -12.14 5.34
CA GLU A 72 -10.18 -13.31 4.54
C GLU A 72 -11.17 -14.23 5.25
N LYS A 73 -12.04 -14.88 4.48
CA LYS A 73 -12.89 -15.97 4.96
C LYS A 73 -12.78 -17.14 4.00
N ALA A 74 -12.28 -18.27 4.50
CA ALA A 74 -12.21 -19.54 3.76
C ALA A 74 -11.46 -19.40 2.41
N MET A 75 -10.49 -18.50 2.35
CA MET A 75 -9.72 -18.26 1.13
C MET A 75 -8.60 -19.31 1.01
N ALA A 76 -8.41 -19.85 -0.19
CA ALA A 76 -7.28 -20.74 -0.45
C ALA A 76 -5.94 -19.99 -0.26
N PRO A 77 -4.89 -20.63 0.29
CA PRO A 77 -3.60 -19.96 0.51
C PRO A 77 -2.99 -19.32 -0.75
N SER A 78 -3.22 -19.91 -1.92
CA SER A 78 -2.80 -19.35 -3.21
C SER A 78 -3.48 -18.03 -3.54
N ARG A 79 -4.77 -17.89 -3.19
CA ARG A 79 -5.55 -16.65 -3.38
C ARG A 79 -5.12 -15.57 -2.41
N ILE A 80 -4.85 -15.93 -1.14
CA ILE A 80 -4.26 -15.01 -0.16
C ILE A 80 -2.92 -14.46 -0.67
N GLY A 81 -2.05 -15.35 -1.14
CA GLY A 81 -0.75 -14.97 -1.72
C GLY A 81 -0.89 -14.07 -2.96
N TYR A 82 -1.84 -14.37 -3.84
CA TYR A 82 -2.16 -13.54 -4.99
C TYR A 82 -2.52 -12.11 -4.57
N PHE A 83 -3.48 -11.93 -3.66
CA PHE A 83 -3.90 -10.59 -3.23
C PHE A 83 -2.81 -9.85 -2.46
N ALA A 84 -2.02 -10.54 -1.63
CA ALA A 84 -0.87 -9.95 -0.95
C ALA A 84 0.17 -9.43 -1.97
N LYS A 85 0.47 -10.22 -3.01
CA LYS A 85 1.38 -9.81 -4.09
C LYS A 85 0.81 -8.64 -4.89
N THR A 86 -0.48 -8.67 -5.24
CA THR A 86 -1.15 -7.58 -5.94
C THR A 86 -1.10 -6.28 -5.15
N ALA A 87 -1.33 -6.31 -3.83
CA ALA A 87 -1.21 -5.14 -2.96
C ALA A 87 0.19 -4.52 -3.01
N ILE A 88 1.24 -5.36 -2.90
CA ILE A 88 2.63 -4.92 -2.97
C ILE A 88 2.96 -4.33 -4.34
N ASP A 89 2.48 -4.96 -5.43
CA ASP A 89 2.74 -4.47 -6.79
C ASP A 89 2.08 -3.13 -7.05
N VAL A 90 0.83 -2.96 -6.60
CA VAL A 90 0.11 -1.68 -6.73
C VAL A 90 0.85 -0.58 -5.99
N GLU A 91 1.30 -0.83 -4.75
CA GLU A 91 2.01 0.18 -3.98
C GLU A 91 3.38 0.53 -4.58
N THR A 92 4.09 -0.49 -5.07
CA THR A 92 5.38 -0.29 -5.73
C THR A 92 5.20 0.52 -7.01
N TYR A 93 4.20 0.16 -7.84
CA TYR A 93 3.90 0.88 -9.07
C TYR A 93 3.45 2.32 -8.79
N ARG A 94 2.54 2.54 -7.83
CA ARG A 94 2.09 3.88 -7.43
C ARG A 94 3.27 4.73 -6.99
N THR A 95 4.16 4.18 -6.17
CA THR A 95 5.36 4.89 -5.68
C THR A 95 6.27 5.26 -6.85
N LEU A 96 6.57 4.32 -7.74
CA LEU A 96 7.39 4.57 -8.94
C LEU A 96 6.76 5.60 -9.88
N ALA A 97 5.46 5.50 -10.13
CA ALA A 97 4.72 6.42 -10.99
C ALA A 97 4.71 7.85 -10.43
N LEU A 98 4.70 7.99 -9.10
CA LEU A 98 4.71 9.29 -8.43
C LEU A 98 6.10 9.90 -8.25
N LEU A 99 7.21 9.16 -8.50
CA LEU A 99 8.57 9.71 -8.41
C LEU A 99 8.78 10.93 -9.33
N GLY A 100 8.14 10.93 -10.50
CA GLY A 100 8.24 12.02 -11.47
C GLY A 100 7.31 13.21 -11.18
N LEU A 101 6.32 13.06 -10.30
CA LEU A 101 5.28 14.06 -10.10
C LEU A 101 5.83 15.41 -9.58
N PRO A 102 6.72 15.46 -8.57
CA PRO A 102 7.28 16.73 -8.11
C PRO A 102 8.06 17.47 -9.20
N LEU A 103 8.82 16.73 -10.01
CA LEU A 103 9.55 17.29 -11.14
C LEU A 103 8.58 17.85 -12.19
N ALA A 104 7.57 17.07 -12.57
CA ALA A 104 6.55 17.49 -13.52
C ALA A 104 5.84 18.79 -13.07
N GLN A 105 5.41 18.85 -11.81
CA GLN A 105 4.78 20.04 -11.23
C GLN A 105 5.70 21.27 -11.26
N SER A 106 6.99 21.10 -10.96
CA SER A 106 7.97 22.22 -11.00
C SER A 106 8.16 22.78 -12.41
N LEU A 107 8.09 21.93 -13.44
CA LEU A 107 8.25 22.32 -14.84
C LEU A 107 6.98 22.97 -15.39
N SER A 108 5.80 22.45 -15.01
CA SER A 108 4.51 23.05 -15.43
C SER A 108 4.39 24.52 -15.02
N ALA A 109 4.82 24.89 -13.80
CA ALA A 109 4.82 26.28 -13.36
C ALA A 109 5.74 27.17 -14.21
N ARG A 110 6.90 26.65 -14.62
CA ARG A 110 7.83 27.37 -15.50
C ARG A 110 7.27 27.52 -16.92
N LEU A 111 6.66 26.48 -17.47
CA LEU A 111 6.06 26.51 -18.81
C LEU A 111 4.91 27.51 -18.88
N ALA A 112 4.03 27.54 -17.86
CA ALA A 112 2.93 28.50 -17.79
C ALA A 112 3.39 29.96 -17.82
N SER A 113 4.58 30.27 -17.29
CA SER A 113 5.15 31.62 -17.37
C SER A 113 5.55 32.05 -18.78
N PHE A 114 5.88 31.09 -19.66
CA PHE A 114 6.23 31.36 -21.06
C PHE A 114 5.00 31.41 -21.97
N GLU A 115 3.89 30.76 -21.60
CA GLU A 115 2.63 30.83 -22.35
C GLU A 115 1.84 32.13 -22.09
N ALA A 116 2.21 32.89 -21.06
CA ALA A 116 1.56 34.15 -20.68
C ALA A 116 2.14 35.39 -21.41
N GLU A 117 3.16 35.21 -22.26
CA GLU A 117 3.76 36.23 -23.14
C GLU A 117 3.20 36.11 -24.57
#